data_AF-A0A9D6HMP1-F1
#
_entry.id   AF-A0A9D6HMP1-F1
#
_cell.length_a   1.000
_cell.length_b   1.000
_cell.length_c   1.000
_cell.angle_alpha   90.00
_cell.angle_beta   90.00
_cell.angle_gamma   90.00
#
_symmetry.space_group_name_H-M   'P 1'
#
loop_
_entity.id
_entity.type
_entity.pdbx_description
1 polymer ?
#
loop_
_entity_poly.entity_id
_entity_poly.type
_entity_poly.pdbx_seq_one_letter_code
_entity_poly.pdbx_strand_id
1 'polypeptide(L)' 'MCMIDPDTGVCLGCGRAPEEMSGVPSAPPHAEADDTAQLPDNVRQQVGEGTQ' A
#
# COMPACT_ATOMS: atom_id res chain seq x y z
N MET A 1 0.79 8.26 -0.20
CA MET A 1 0.35 9.28 -1.16
C MET A 1 1.02 8.96 -2.49
N CYS A 2 0.26 8.62 -3.53
CA CYS A 2 0.79 8.26 -4.84
C CYS A 2 0.84 9.51 -5.74
N MET A 3 2.03 9.86 -6.26
CA MET A 3 2.26 11.00 -7.15
C MET A 3 2.98 10.52 -8.40
N ILE A 4 2.61 11.06 -9.57
CA ILE A 4 3.29 10.78 -10.84
C ILE A 4 4.55 11.64 -10.93
N ASP A 5 5.67 10.98 -11.20
CA ASP A 5 6.93 11.63 -11.50
C ASP A 5 6.86 12.32 -12.86
N PRO A 6 7.17 13.63 -12.96
CA PRO A 6 7.02 14.38 -14.20
C PRO A 6 8.10 14.06 -15.25
N ASP A 7 9.25 13.50 -14.83
CA ASP A 7 10.37 13.20 -15.73
C ASP A 7 10.24 11.81 -16.38
N THR A 8 9.75 10.84 -15.62
CA THR A 8 9.63 9.44 -16.04
C THR A 8 8.19 9.03 -16.38
N GLY A 9 7.20 9.81 -15.96
CA GLY A 9 5.79 9.52 -16.18
C GLY A 9 5.26 8.33 -15.38
N VAL A 10 6.00 7.83 -14.37
CA VAL A 10 5.56 6.71 -13.52
C VAL A 10 5.21 7.18 -12.11
N CYS A 11 4.34 6.43 -11.44
CA CYS A 11 3.99 6.70 -10.04
C CYS A 11 5.14 6.34 -9.10
N LEU A 12 5.56 7.29 -8.28
CA LEU A 12 6.64 7.10 -7.29
C LEU A 12 6.32 6.09 -6.20
N GLY A 13 5.04 5.77 -5.97
CA GLY A 13 4.61 4.78 -4.98
C GLY A 13 4.65 3.34 -5.49
N CYS A 14 4.37 3.13 -6.79
CA CYS A 14 4.12 1.78 -7.34
C CYS A 14 4.93 1.46 -8.61
N GLY A 15 5.70 2.41 -9.15
CA GLY A 15 6.53 2.25 -10.34
C GLY A 15 5.76 2.00 -11.64
N ARG A 16 4.44 2.25 -11.66
CA ARG A 16 3.58 2.02 -12.83
C ARG A 16 3.22 3.33 -13.53
N ALA A 17 3.08 3.27 -14.85
CA ALA A 17 2.56 4.37 -15.65
C ALA A 17 1.05 4.58 -15.37
N PRO A 18 0.53 5.81 -15.52
CA PRO A 18 -0.88 6.12 -15.25
C PRO A 18 -1.85 5.37 -16.18
N GLU A 19 -1.46 5.04 -17.42
CA GLU A 19 -2.30 4.23 -18.31
C GLU A 19 -2.55 2.82 -17.74
N GLU A 20 -1.54 2.23 -17.10
CA GLU A 20 -1.62 0.92 -16.44
C GLU A 20 -2.46 0.95 -15.16
N MET A 21 -2.72 2.14 -14.59
CA MET A 21 -3.54 2.33 -13.39
C MET A 21 -5.02 2.53 -13.71
N SER A 22 -5.37 2.81 -14.96
CA SER A 22 -6.75 3.13 -15.38
C SER A 22 -7.72 1.96 -15.21
N GLY A 23 -7.21 0.74 -15.04
CA GLY A 23 -8.00 -0.47 -14.75
C GLY A 23 -7.95 -0.94 -13.30
N VAL A 24 -7.14 -0.32 -12.44
CA VAL A 24 -7.07 -0.69 -11.02
C VAL A 24 -8.18 0.10 -10.31
N PRO A 25 -9.22 -0.54 -9.75
CA PRO A 25 -10.14 0.16 -8.89
C PRO A 25 -9.31 0.79 -7.78
N SER A 26 -9.31 2.13 -7.71
CA SER A 26 -8.68 2.83 -6.61
C SER A 26 -9.33 2.28 -5.35
N ALA A 27 -8.56 1.49 -4.58
CA ALA A 27 -9.04 1.03 -3.29
C ALA A 27 -9.51 2.29 -2.52
N PRO A 28 -10.65 2.22 -1.82
CA PRO A 28 -11.05 3.33 -0.97
C PRO A 28 -9.86 3.72 -0.09
N PRO A 29 -9.67 5.02 0.22
CA PRO A 29 -8.62 5.43 1.15
C PRO A 29 -8.73 4.51 2.35
N HIS A 30 -7.60 3.84 2.65
CA HIS A 30 -7.50 2.76 3.64
C HIS A 30 -8.48 3.07 4.77
N ALA A 31 -9.57 2.30 4.88
CA ALA A 31 -10.38 2.37 6.08
C ALA A 31 -9.38 2.19 7.21
N GLU A 32 -9.36 3.14 8.14
CA GLU A 32 -8.44 3.18 9.27
C GLU A 32 -8.30 1.74 9.74
N ALA A 33 -7.11 1.16 9.54
CA ALA A 33 -6.91 -0.23 9.91
C ALA A 33 -7.28 -0.27 11.37
N ASP A 34 -8.29 -1.06 11.72
CA ASP A 34 -8.75 -1.16 13.09
C ASP A 34 -7.54 -1.62 13.89
N ASP A 35 -6.93 -0.69 14.64
CA ASP A 35 -5.67 -0.90 15.34
C ASP A 35 -5.82 -1.98 16.43
N THR A 36 -7.06 -2.39 16.72
CA THR A 36 -7.39 -3.47 17.65
C THR A 36 -7.47 -4.84 16.98
N ALA A 37 -7.42 -4.91 15.65
CA ALA A 37 -7.37 -6.17 14.90
C ALA A 37 -6.02 -6.86 15.12
N GLN A 38 -5.94 -7.67 16.17
CA GLN A 38 -4.77 -8.49 16.45
C GLN A 38 -4.52 -9.42 15.26
N LEU A 39 -3.29 -9.40 14.76
CA LEU A 39 -2.91 -10.28 13.66
C LEU A 39 -3.10 -11.76 14.08
N PRO A 40 -3.50 -12.65 13.16
CA PRO A 40 -3.56 -14.09 13.43
C PRO A 40 -2.19 -14.64 13.86
N ASP A 41 -2.16 -15.71 14.66
CA ASP A 41 -0.93 -16.27 15.26
C ASP A 41 0.15 -16.58 14.21
N ASN A 42 -0.25 -17.23 13.12
CA ASN A 42 0.66 -17.57 12.02
C ASN A 42 1.27 -16.32 11.35
N VAL A 43 0.58 -15.18 11.40
CA VAL A 43 1.06 -13.91 10.82
C VAL A 43 1.94 -13.19 11.84
N ARG A 44 1.56 -13.15 13.12
CA ARG A 44 2.35 -12.55 14.20
C ARG A 44 3.77 -13.13 14.29
N GLN A 45 3.90 -14.45 14.14
CA GLN A 45 5.21 -15.12 14.13
C GLN A 45 6.08 -14.74 12.93
N GLN A 46 5.47 -14.33 11.81
CA GLN A 46 6.19 -13.97 10.58
C GLN A 46 6.65 -12.52 10.55
N VAL A 47 5.87 -11.60 11.12
CA VAL A 47 6.23 -10.17 11.10
C VAL A 47 7.30 -9.83 12.13
N GLY A 48 7.46 -10.67 13.18
CA GLY A 48 8.32 -10.38 14.32
C GLY A 48 7.79 -9.21 15.15
N GLU A 49 8.12 -9.15 16.43
CA GLU A 49 7.78 -7.99 17.26
C GLU A 49 8.55 -6.78 16.72
N GLY A 50 7.90 -6.00 15.84
CA GLY A 50 8.47 -4.83 15.19
C GLY A 50 9.11 -3.93 16.24
N THR A 51 10.44 -3.91 16.27
CA THR A 51 11.19 -3.07 17.19
C THR A 51 11.24 -1.66 16.61
N GLN A 52 10.88 -0.71 17.47
CA GLN A 52 10.78 0.74 17.28
C GLN A 52 12.02 1.39 16.65
#